data_AF-A0A8T4ELR4-F1
#
_entry.id   AF-A0A8T4ELR4-F1
#
_cell.length_a   1.000
_cell.length_b   1.000
_cell.length_c   1.000
_cell.angle_alpha   90.00
_cell.angle_beta   90.00
_cell.angle_gamma   90.00
#
_symmetry.space_group_name_H-M   'P 1'
#
loop_
_entity.id
_entity.type
_entity.pdbx_description
1 polymer ?
#
loop_
_entity_poly.entity_id
_entity_poly.type
_entity_poly.pdbx_seq_one_letter_code
_entity_poly.pdbx_strand_id
1 'polypeptide(L)'
;MKEKKYPEGHFVAIGIALGLPFGMPLAISTGNPGLIGTGIPIGLAIGLALEEKYKREGRIRHLTADEKSKRKKAFVAGIGALIIGIAVFLIFLLR
;
A
#
# COMPACT_ATOMS: atom_id res chain seq x y z
N MET A 1 -31.84 -0.09 -1.56
CA MET A 1 -30.52 -0.14 -2.25
C MET A 1 -29.63 -1.12 -1.49
N LYS A 2 -29.03 -2.13 -2.12
CA LYS A 2 -28.09 -3.04 -1.44
C LYS A 2 -26.88 -2.23 -0.97
N GLU A 3 -26.65 -2.10 0.33
CA GLU A 3 -25.46 -1.44 0.85
C GLU A 3 -24.20 -2.15 0.33
N LYS A 4 -23.36 -1.41 -0.40
CA LYS A 4 -22.09 -1.95 -0.90
C LYS A 4 -21.17 -2.25 0.29
N LYS A 5 -20.77 -3.52 0.41
CA LYS A 5 -19.72 -3.97 1.34
C LYS A 5 -18.37 -4.03 0.64
N TYR A 6 -17.33 -3.53 1.28
CA TYR A 6 -15.96 -3.49 0.78
C TYR A 6 -15.11 -4.59 1.43
N PRO A 7 -14.20 -5.24 0.70
CA PRO A 7 -13.28 -6.18 1.30
C PRO A 7 -12.33 -5.49 2.28
N GLU A 8 -11.93 -6.23 3.30
CA GLU A 8 -10.87 -5.80 4.23
C GLU A 8 -9.57 -5.45 3.48
N GLY A 9 -8.97 -4.32 3.86
CA GLY A 9 -7.78 -3.72 3.25
C GLY A 9 -8.07 -2.81 2.06
N HIS A 10 -9.32 -2.66 1.62
CA HIS A 10 -9.66 -1.85 0.45
C HIS A 10 -9.30 -0.38 0.61
N PHE A 11 -9.68 0.23 1.75
CA PHE A 11 -9.44 1.64 1.99
C PHE A 11 -7.99 1.91 2.40
N VAL A 12 -7.34 0.95 3.07
CA VAL A 12 -5.89 0.99 3.30
C VAL A 12 -5.12 1.00 1.97
N ALA A 13 -5.47 0.14 1.02
CA ALA A 13 -4.80 0.10 -0.28
C ALA A 13 -4.98 1.41 -1.08
N ILE A 14 -6.20 1.97 -1.08
CA ILE A 14 -6.49 3.27 -1.69
C ILE A 14 -5.72 4.38 -0.99
N GLY A 15 -5.69 4.39 0.34
CA GLY A 15 -4.97 5.37 1.13
C GLY A 15 -3.49 5.39 0.78
N ILE A 16 -2.82 4.23 0.75
CA ILE A 16 -1.41 4.13 0.35
C ILE A 16 -1.19 4.62 -1.08
N ALA A 17 -2.04 4.22 -2.03
CA ALA A 17 -1.94 4.63 -3.43
C ALA A 17 -2.07 6.14 -3.59
N LEU A 18 -2.99 6.77 -2.86
CA LEU A 18 -3.17 8.22 -2.84
C LEU A 18 -2.12 8.95 -2.00
N GLY A 19 -1.47 8.28 -1.06
CA GLY A 19 -0.41 8.83 -0.23
C GLY A 19 0.89 9.09 -1.00
N LEU A 20 1.26 8.19 -1.91
CA LEU A 20 2.47 8.30 -2.73
C LEU A 20 2.68 9.67 -3.40
N PRO A 21 1.67 10.29 -4.07
CA PRO A 21 1.84 11.59 -4.69
C PRO A 21 2.01 12.76 -3.70
N PHE A 22 1.80 12.60 -2.39
CA PHE A 22 2.05 13.66 -1.41
C PHE A 22 3.53 13.83 -1.05
N GLY A 23 4.32 12.76 -1.13
CA GLY A 23 5.73 12.80 -0.75
C GLY A 23 6.58 13.63 -1.72
N MET A 24 6.25 13.61 -3.02
CA MET A 24 7.02 14.29 -4.05
C MET A 24 6.93 15.83 -3.94
N PRO A 25 5.74 16.46 -3.83
CA PRO A 25 5.65 17.90 -3.59
C PRO A 25 6.34 18.35 -2.31
N LEU A 26 6.23 17.57 -1.22
CA LEU A 26 6.91 17.87 0.05
C LEU A 26 8.44 17.81 -0.08
N ALA A 27 8.96 16.84 -0.83
CA ALA A 27 10.39 16.75 -1.10
C ALA A 27 10.91 17.92 -1.93
N ILE A 28 10.13 18.35 -2.94
CA ILE A 28 10.48 19.50 -3.80
C ILE A 28 10.45 20.80 -2.99
N SER A 29 9.40 21.04 -2.20
CA SER A 29 9.22 22.30 -1.47
C SER A 29 10.22 22.50 -0.34
N THR A 30 10.69 21.41 0.27
CA THR A 30 11.66 21.44 1.37
C THR A 30 13.10 21.21 0.93
N GLY A 31 13.32 20.85 -0.34
CA GLY A 31 14.63 20.42 -0.83
C GLY A 31 15.15 19.13 -0.19
N ASN A 32 14.30 18.37 0.50
CA ASN A 32 14.69 17.14 1.20
C ASN A 32 14.13 15.89 0.46
N PRO A 33 14.97 15.16 -0.30
CA PRO A 33 14.54 13.95 -1.01
C PRO A 33 14.03 12.84 -0.08
N GLY A 34 14.43 12.84 1.20
CA GLY A 34 13.96 11.90 2.20
C GLY A 34 12.45 12.00 2.46
N LEU A 35 11.83 13.14 2.14
CA LEU A 35 10.39 13.32 2.30
C LEU A 35 9.54 12.62 1.24
N ILE A 36 10.15 12.12 0.15
CA ILE A 36 9.41 11.34 -0.87
C ILE A 36 8.71 10.13 -0.22
N GLY A 37 9.37 9.49 0.76
CA GLY A 37 8.82 8.33 1.46
C GLY A 37 7.66 8.65 2.42
N THR A 38 7.49 9.92 2.82
CA THR A 38 6.47 10.31 3.83
C THR A 38 5.03 10.17 3.33
N GLY A 39 4.85 10.13 2.01
CA GLY A 39 3.54 9.87 1.40
C GLY A 39 2.93 8.54 1.85
N ILE A 40 3.75 7.51 2.08
CA ILE A 40 3.27 6.17 2.48
C ILE A 40 2.65 6.20 3.89
N PRO A 41 3.34 6.69 4.95
CA PRO A 41 2.74 6.87 6.28
C PRO A 41 1.45 7.69 6.28
N ILE A 42 1.41 8.80 5.52
CA ILE A 42 0.22 9.66 5.41
C ILE A 42 -0.94 8.88 4.77
N GLY A 43 -0.70 8.23 3.64
CA GLY A 43 -1.68 7.42 2.94
C GLY A 43 -2.20 6.26 3.80
N LEU A 44 -1.30 5.59 4.52
CA LEU A 44 -1.66 4.52 5.44
C LEU A 44 -2.57 5.01 6.57
N ALA A 45 -2.24 6.15 7.20
CA ALA A 45 -3.06 6.73 8.26
C ALA A 45 -4.47 7.08 7.79
N ILE A 46 -4.59 7.71 6.61
CA ILE A 46 -5.88 8.04 5.99
C ILE A 46 -6.67 6.77 5.69
N GLY A 47 -6.03 5.78 5.06
CA GLY A 47 -6.65 4.52 4.68
C GLY A 47 -7.16 3.73 5.89
N LEU A 48 -6.39 3.67 6.98
CA LEU A 48 -6.78 3.02 8.23
C LEU A 48 -7.95 3.74 8.91
N ALA A 49 -7.91 5.08 8.99
CA ALA A 49 -8.99 5.86 9.57
C ALA A 49 -10.32 5.68 8.81
N LEU A 50 -10.24 5.64 7.48
CA LEU A 50 -11.39 5.40 6.63
C LEU A 50 -11.91 3.96 6.77
N GLU A 51 -11.01 2.98 6.81
CA GLU A 51 -11.41 1.58 6.97
C GLU A 51 -12.09 1.32 8.33
N GLU A 52 -11.55 1.90 9.40
CA GLU A 52 -12.14 1.82 10.74
C GLU A 52 -13.54 2.45 10.79
N LYS A 53 -13.74 3.60 10.12
CA LYS A 53 -15.06 4.21 9.99
C LYS A 53 -16.06 3.26 9.30
N TYR A 54 -15.69 2.70 8.16
CA TYR A 54 -16.56 1.79 7.41
C TYR A 54 -16.77 0.44 8.11
N LYS A 55 -15.81 0.02 8.95
CA LYS A 55 -15.93 -1.16 9.80
C LYS A 55 -16.99 -0.95 10.87
N ARG A 56 -17.02 0.23 11.52
CA ARG A 56 -18.07 0.61 12.48
C ARG A 56 -19.46 0.70 11.84
N GLU A 57 -19.53 1.11 10.57
CA GLU A 57 -20.76 1.11 9.77
C GLU A 57 -21.21 -0.29 9.31
N GLY A 58 -20.46 -1.36 9.61
CA GLY A 58 -20.80 -2.73 9.17
C GLY A 58 -20.61 -2.98 7.66
N ARG A 59 -19.87 -2.09 6.98
CA ARG A 59 -19.67 -2.10 5.53
C ARG A 59 -18.39 -2.79 5.10
N ILE A 60 -17.59 -3.31 6.02
CA ILE A 60 -16.42 -4.13 5.73
C ILE A 60 -16.80 -5.60 5.79
N ARG A 61 -16.43 -6.36 4.75
CA ARG A 61 -16.54 -7.82 4.72
C ARG A 61 -15.17 -8.47 4.85
N HIS A 62 -15.13 -9.67 5.41
CA HIS A 62 -13.93 -10.49 5.41
C HIS A 62 -13.55 -10.92 3.99
N LEU A 63 -12.26 -11.15 3.80
CA LEU A 63 -11.69 -11.70 2.58
C LEU A 63 -12.13 -13.15 2.40
N THR A 64 -12.45 -13.54 1.17
CA THR A 64 -12.71 -14.95 0.85
C THR A 64 -11.39 -15.74 0.84
N ALA A 65 -11.46 -17.08 0.93
CA ALA A 65 -10.28 -17.93 0.88
C ALA A 65 -9.47 -17.72 -0.42
N ASP A 66 -10.15 -17.50 -1.53
CA ASP A 66 -9.55 -17.23 -2.84
C ASP A 66 -8.81 -15.88 -2.86
N GLU A 67 -9.41 -14.83 -2.31
CA GLU A 67 -8.78 -13.50 -2.21
C GLU A 67 -7.55 -13.54 -1.32
N LYS A 68 -7.64 -14.26 -0.19
CA LYS A 68 -6.50 -14.45 0.72
C LYS A 68 -5.35 -15.20 0.04
N SER A 69 -5.65 -16.23 -0.72
CA SER A 69 -4.66 -16.99 -1.49
C SER A 69 -4.00 -16.14 -2.58
N LYS A 70 -4.80 -15.37 -3.34
CA LYS A 70 -4.29 -14.44 -4.36
C LYS A 70 -3.39 -13.36 -3.73
N ARG A 71 -3.81 -12.77 -2.60
CA ARG A 71 -3.01 -11.78 -1.87
C ARG A 71 -1.69 -12.37 -1.39
N LYS A 72 -1.70 -13.58 -0.85
CA LYS A 72 -0.47 -14.28 -0.41
C LYS A 72 0.46 -14.57 -1.59
N LYS A 73 -0.07 -15.07 -2.71
CA LYS A 73 0.72 -15.32 -3.94
C LYS A 73 1.34 -14.03 -4.48
N ALA A 74 0.56 -12.96 -4.57
CA ALA A 74 1.06 -11.65 -5.00
C ALA A 74 2.16 -11.11 -4.08
N PHE A 75 2.00 -11.25 -2.76
CA PHE A 75 3.00 -10.85 -1.79
C PHE A 75 4.31 -11.64 -1.94
N VAL A 76 4.22 -12.98 -2.06
CA VAL A 76 5.39 -13.84 -2.26
C VAL A 76 6.09 -13.52 -3.59
N ALA A 77 5.32 -13.33 -4.67
CA ALA A 77 5.86 -12.94 -5.98
C ALA A 77 6.58 -11.57 -5.92
N GLY A 78 5.99 -10.60 -5.22
CA GLY A 78 6.59 -9.28 -5.02
C GLY A 78 7.90 -9.33 -4.24
N ILE A 79 7.96 -10.09 -3.15
CA ILE A 79 9.21 -10.30 -2.39
C ILE A 79 10.26 -11.00 -3.26
N GLY A 80 9.87 -12.05 -4.00
CA GLY A 80 10.77 -12.74 -4.91
C GLY A 80 11.37 -11.81 -5.96
N ALA A 81 10.53 -10.99 -6.61
CA ALA A 81 10.97 -9.99 -7.57
C ALA A 81 11.91 -8.95 -6.95
N LEU A 82 11.64 -8.51 -5.72
CA LEU A 82 12.49 -7.55 -5.00
C LEU A 82 13.87 -8.15 -4.67
N ILE A 83 13.93 -9.40 -4.21
CA ILE A 83 15.20 -10.11 -3.96
C ILE A 83 16.01 -10.25 -5.24
N ILE A 84 15.37 -10.65 -6.34
CA ILE A 84 16.03 -10.76 -7.65
C ILE A 84 16.56 -9.40 -8.11
N GLY A 85 15.75 -8.34 -7.98
CA GLY A 85 16.16 -6.97 -8.33
C GLY A 85 17.37 -6.50 -7.52
N ILE A 86 17.39 -6.75 -6.22
CA ILE A 86 18.53 -6.42 -5.35
C ILE A 86 19.77 -7.24 -5.76
N ALA A 87 19.62 -8.55 -6.00
CA ALA A 87 20.73 -9.40 -6.41
C ALA A 87 21.36 -8.92 -7.74
N VAL A 88 20.53 -8.62 -8.74
CA VAL A 88 20.99 -8.07 -10.02
C VAL A 88 21.67 -6.72 -9.82
N PHE A 89 21.10 -5.83 -9.01
CA PHE A 89 21.68 -4.53 -8.70
C PHE A 89 23.05 -4.65 -8.00
N LEU A 90 23.19 -5.57 -7.06
CA LEU A 90 24.47 -5.83 -6.37
C LEU A 90 25.52 -6.42 -7.31
N ILE A 91 25.16 -7.37 -8.18
CA ILE A 91 26.08 -7.91 -9.20
C ILE A 91 26.56 -6.80 -10.13
N PHE A 92 25.66 -5.89 -10.52
CA PHE A 92 26.01 -4.74 -11.33
C PHE A 92 26.93 -3.75 -10.59
N LEU A 93 26.70 -3.51 -9.30
CA LEU A 93 27.51 -2.59 -8.48
C LEU A 93 28.92 -3.14 -8.18
N LEU A 94 29.06 -4.47 -8.09
CA LEU A 94 30.33 -5.16 -7.79
C LEU A 94 31.19 -5.46 -9.03
N ARG A 95 30.68 -5.14 -10.22
CA ARG A 95 31.40 -5.27 -11.49
C ARG A 95 32.09 -3.96 -11.85
#